data_AF-J9BYG2-F1
#
_entry.id   AF-J9BYG2-F1
#
_cell.length_a   1.000
_cell.length_b   1.000
_cell.length_c   1.000
_cell.angle_alpha   90.00
_cell.angle_beta   90.00
_cell.angle_gamma   90.00
#
_symmetry.space_group_name_H-M   'P 1'
#
loop_
_entity.id
_entity.type
_entity.pdbx_description
1 polymer ?
#
loop_
_entity_poly.entity_id
_entity_poly.type
_entity_poly.pdbx_seq_one_letter_code
_entity_poly.pdbx_strand_id
1 'polypeptide(L)'
;MDKILNEFTGTVRRAVDDYNMIEEGDTVAVGLSGGKDSTVLLLALNHLRRFYPKKFSLEAVTVNLGFEDMDFEPVAQLCREIDVPYTCLKTDIKEIVFDVREEGNPCSLCAKMRKGALNDFIREKGIKKLALGHHFDDAVETFMMSLLLEGRLNCFRPVTYLDRS
;
A
#
# COMPACT_ATOMS: atom_id res chain seq x y z
N MET A 1 7.78 4.20 25.18
CA MET A 1 7.11 4.20 23.86
C MET A 1 8.13 4.37 22.74
N ASP A 2 9.05 5.33 22.88
CA ASP A 2 10.07 5.65 21.87
C ASP A 2 11.00 4.50 21.47
N LYS A 3 11.38 3.61 22.40
CA LYS A 3 12.26 2.48 22.09
C LYS A 3 11.64 1.50 21.08
N ILE A 4 10.38 1.11 21.28
CA ILE A 4 9.67 0.17 20.40
C ILE A 4 9.46 0.79 19.02
N LEU A 5 9.07 2.07 18.97
CA LEU A 5 8.89 2.78 17.71
C LEU A 5 10.20 2.90 16.92
N ASN A 6 11.32 3.16 17.61
CA ASN A 6 12.64 3.23 16.99
C ASN A 6 13.10 1.85 16.50
N GLU A 7 12.90 0.79 17.28
CA GLU A 7 13.22 -0.59 16.87
C GLU A 7 12.42 -0.99 15.63
N PHE A 8 11.12 -0.73 15.62
CA PHE A 8 10.25 -0.99 14.48
C PHE A 8 10.64 -0.16 13.26
N THR A 9 10.85 1.14 13.41
CA THR A 9 11.27 1.99 12.28
C THR A 9 12.66 1.61 11.78
N GLY A 10 13.51 1.04 12.65
CA GLY A 10 14.80 0.48 12.28
C GLY A 10 14.70 -0.70 11.30
N THR A 11 13.69 -1.56 11.45
CA THR A 11 13.46 -2.66 10.48
C THR A 11 12.91 -2.14 9.17
N VAL A 12 12.01 -1.15 9.21
CA VAL A 12 11.51 -0.46 8.01
C VAL A 12 12.64 0.22 7.25
N ARG A 13 13.50 0.99 7.95
CA ARG A 13 14.68 1.63 7.36
C ARG A 13 15.59 0.60 6.70
N ARG A 14 15.88 -0.51 7.40
CA ARG A 14 16.73 -1.57 6.84
C ARG A 14 16.15 -2.11 5.53
N ALA A 15 14.85 -2.36 5.47
CA ALA A 15 14.21 -2.80 4.23
C ALA A 15 14.30 -1.73 3.12
N VAL A 16 14.14 -0.45 3.45
CA VAL A 16 14.31 0.65 2.47
C VAL A 16 15.74 0.65 1.91
N ASP A 17 16.74 0.50 2.77
CA ASP A 17 18.17 0.49 2.41
C ASP A 17 18.56 -0.78 1.62
N ASP A 18 18.21 -1.97 2.11
CA ASP A 18 18.57 -3.27 1.52
C ASP A 18 18.00 -3.44 0.10
N TYR A 19 16.82 -2.87 -0.15
CA TYR A 19 16.11 -3.01 -1.43
C TYR A 19 16.07 -1.73 -2.27
N ASN A 20 16.78 -0.66 -1.87
CA ASN A 20 16.80 0.64 -2.55
C ASN A 20 15.38 1.16 -2.88
N MET A 21 14.49 1.13 -1.89
CA MET A 21 13.06 1.41 -2.13
C MET A 21 12.78 2.89 -2.37
N ILE A 22 13.52 3.79 -1.70
CA ILE A 22 13.30 5.24 -1.70
C ILE A 22 14.58 5.96 -2.14
N GLU A 23 14.42 6.92 -3.05
CA GLU A 23 15.46 7.83 -3.53
C GLU A 23 15.23 9.28 -3.09
N GLU A 24 16.28 10.11 -3.16
CA GLU A 24 16.20 11.53 -2.84
C GLU A 24 15.20 12.24 -3.76
N GLY A 25 14.31 13.04 -3.17
CA GLY A 25 13.26 13.78 -3.88
C GLY A 25 12.03 12.95 -4.24
N ASP A 26 11.98 11.65 -3.87
CA ASP A 26 10.80 10.84 -4.15
C ASP A 26 9.57 11.36 -3.40
N THR A 27 8.40 11.21 -4.03
CA THR A 27 7.12 11.18 -3.33
C THR A 27 6.70 9.72 -3.25
N VAL A 28 6.38 9.24 -2.05
CA VAL A 28 5.92 7.88 -1.80
C VAL A 28 4.42 7.92 -1.52
N ALA A 29 3.63 7.41 -2.46
CA ALA A 29 2.21 7.16 -2.24
C ALA A 29 2.04 5.93 -1.35
N VAL A 30 1.21 6.02 -0.31
CA VAL A 30 0.88 4.92 0.60
C VAL A 30 -0.55 4.50 0.34
N GLY A 31 -0.75 3.24 -0.09
CA GLY A 31 -2.08 2.65 -0.22
C GLY A 31 -2.69 2.42 1.16
N LEU A 32 -3.68 3.23 1.53
CA LEU A 32 -4.27 3.30 2.86
C LEU A 32 -5.68 2.72 2.84
N SER A 33 -5.82 1.47 3.28
CA SER A 33 -7.12 0.78 3.31
C SER A 33 -7.96 1.10 4.55
N GLY A 34 -7.37 1.79 5.54
CA GLY A 34 -7.94 1.96 6.88
C GLY A 34 -7.63 0.80 7.83
N GLY A 35 -7.03 -0.30 7.31
CA GLY A 35 -6.56 -1.40 8.14
C GLY A 35 -5.25 -1.06 8.88
N LYS A 36 -5.04 -1.74 10.01
CA LYS A 36 -3.89 -1.55 10.91
C LYS A 36 -2.55 -1.53 10.16
N ASP A 37 -2.35 -2.41 9.18
CA ASP A 37 -1.05 -2.59 8.52
C ASP A 37 -0.71 -1.40 7.62
N SER A 38 -1.68 -0.94 6.84
CA SER A 38 -1.53 0.27 6.01
C SER A 38 -1.36 1.54 6.84
N THR A 39 -2.05 1.63 7.98
CA THR A 39 -1.94 2.75 8.92
C THR A 39 -0.57 2.77 9.61
N VAL A 40 -0.09 1.62 10.08
CA VAL A 40 1.24 1.48 10.68
C VAL A 40 2.32 1.82 9.66
N LEU A 41 2.19 1.35 8.41
CA LEU A 41 3.11 1.71 7.33
C LEU A 41 3.19 3.23 7.12
N LEU A 42 2.05 3.91 7.03
CA LEU A 42 2.00 5.37 6.87
C LEU A 42 2.72 6.08 8.03
N LEU A 43 2.41 5.69 9.27
CA LEU A 43 3.01 6.28 10.46
C LEU A 43 4.51 6.02 10.55
N ALA A 44 4.96 4.82 10.19
CA ALA A 44 6.37 4.46 10.18
C ALA A 44 7.17 5.26 9.13
N LEU A 45 6.63 5.41 7.91
CA LEU A 45 7.26 6.24 6.89
C LEU A 45 7.24 7.72 7.26
N ASN A 46 6.16 8.19 7.90
CA ASN A 46 6.06 9.57 8.41
C ASN A 46 7.07 9.84 9.54
N HIS A 47 7.35 8.83 10.37
CA HIS A 47 8.40 8.92 11.38
C HIS A 47 9.79 8.90 10.71
N LEU A 48 10.02 7.95 9.78
CA LEU A 48 11.28 7.77 9.07
C LEU A 48 11.70 9.03 8.29
N ARG A 49 10.79 9.69 7.56
CA ARG A 49 11.10 10.88 6.75
C ARG A 49 11.74 12.03 7.53
N ARG A 50 11.55 12.07 8.86
CA ARG A 50 12.11 13.12 9.74
C ARG A 50 13.63 13.04 9.85
N PHE A 51 14.20 11.84 9.83
CA PHE A 51 15.62 11.60 10.09
C PHE A 51 16.32 10.75 9.02
N TYR A 52 15.59 10.20 8.04
CA TYR A 52 16.20 9.45 6.95
C TYR A 52 17.11 10.37 6.11
N PRO A 53 18.30 9.88 5.67
CA PRO A 53 19.25 10.71 4.94
C PRO A 53 18.71 11.20 3.60
N LYS A 54 17.95 10.36 2.88
CA LYS A 54 17.31 10.76 1.63
C LYS A 54 16.00 11.48 1.92
N LYS A 55 15.82 12.74 1.50
CA LYS A 55 14.54 13.44 1.73
C LYS A 55 13.49 12.94 0.76
N PHE A 56 12.32 12.61 1.29
CA PHE A 56 11.16 12.18 0.51
C PHE A 56 9.87 12.73 1.12
N SER A 57 8.85 12.85 0.29
CA SER A 57 7.51 13.29 0.67
C SER A 57 6.54 12.10 0.70
N LEU A 58 5.42 12.28 1.39
CA LEU A 58 4.37 11.26 1.50
C LEU A 58 3.07 11.78 0.90
N GLU A 59 2.31 10.85 0.33
CA GLU A 59 0.90 11.05 -0.01
C GLU A 59 0.12 9.78 0.34
N ALA A 60 -1.03 9.91 0.98
CA ALA A 60 -1.90 8.78 1.31
C ALA A 60 -3.04 8.67 0.28
N VAL A 61 -3.35 7.44 -0.13
CA VAL A 61 -4.42 7.18 -1.09
C VAL A 61 -5.27 5.99 -0.68
N THR A 62 -6.59 6.18 -0.66
CA THR A 62 -7.57 5.12 -0.41
C THR A 62 -8.36 4.85 -1.68
N VAL A 63 -8.69 3.57 -1.94
CA VAL A 63 -9.64 3.19 -2.98
C VAL A 63 -11.00 2.90 -2.33
N ASN A 64 -11.96 3.77 -2.57
CA ASN A 64 -13.36 3.56 -2.22
C ASN A 64 -14.00 2.66 -3.28
N LEU A 65 -14.29 1.42 -2.87
CA LEU A 65 -14.95 0.39 -3.67
C LEU A 65 -16.40 0.70 -4.09
N GLY A 66 -17.08 1.63 -3.43
CA GLY A 66 -18.49 1.96 -3.70
C GLY A 66 -19.51 1.28 -2.76
N PHE A 67 -19.09 0.72 -1.63
CA PHE A 67 -20.02 0.27 -0.58
C PHE A 67 -20.53 1.46 0.24
N GLU A 68 -21.83 1.48 0.57
CA GLU A 68 -22.48 2.59 1.29
C GLU A 68 -21.92 2.80 2.70
N ASP A 69 -21.52 1.73 3.39
CA ASP A 69 -21.08 1.76 4.80
C ASP A 69 -19.58 2.06 4.99
N MET A 70 -18.86 2.42 3.93
CA MET A 70 -17.42 2.73 4.07
C MET A 70 -17.19 4.18 4.48
N ASP A 71 -16.83 4.35 5.75
CA ASP A 71 -16.36 5.62 6.29
C ASP A 71 -14.82 5.70 6.30
N PHE A 72 -14.29 6.71 5.60
CA PHE A 72 -12.86 7.00 5.54
C PHE A 72 -12.49 8.29 6.29
N GLU A 73 -13.43 8.93 6.99
CA GLU A 73 -13.16 10.15 7.74
C GLU A 73 -12.10 9.96 8.84
N PRO A 74 -12.06 8.84 9.60
CA PRO A 74 -10.99 8.62 10.58
C PRO A 74 -9.60 8.58 9.94
N VAL A 75 -9.52 8.03 8.72
CA VAL A 75 -8.30 7.95 7.94
C VAL A 75 -7.88 9.32 7.42
N ALA A 76 -8.84 10.10 6.91
CA ALA A 76 -8.61 11.48 6.49
C ALA A 76 -8.15 12.37 7.66
N GLN A 77 -8.77 12.20 8.83
CA GLN A 77 -8.38 12.91 10.05
C GLN A 77 -6.95 12.59 10.46
N LEU A 78 -6.58 11.30 10.50
CA LEU A 78 -5.21 10.89 10.80
C LEU A 78 -4.21 11.56 9.86
N CYS A 79 -4.49 11.58 8.55
CA CYS A 79 -3.62 12.21 7.56
C CYS A 79 -3.45 13.72 7.79
N ARG A 80 -4.52 14.42 8.20
CA ARG A 80 -4.46 15.85 8.58
C ARG A 80 -3.61 16.07 9.83
N GLU A 81 -3.74 15.20 10.84
CA GLU A 81 -2.97 15.31 12.09
C GLU A 81 -1.46 15.14 11.88
N ILE A 82 -1.06 14.32 10.91
CA ILE A 82 0.35 14.05 10.59
C ILE A 82 0.91 14.84 9.41
N ASP A 83 0.12 15.78 8.87
CA ASP A 83 0.45 16.61 7.70
C ASP A 83 0.91 15.77 6.50
N VAL A 84 0.02 14.87 6.05
CA VAL A 84 0.18 14.07 4.85
C VAL A 84 -1.04 14.30 3.93
N PRO A 85 -0.84 14.73 2.66
CA PRO A 85 -1.90 14.82 1.67
C PRO A 85 -2.66 13.50 1.55
N TYR A 86 -3.99 13.58 1.46
CA TYR A 86 -4.86 12.42 1.38
C TYR A 86 -5.81 12.51 0.20
N THR A 87 -5.89 11.44 -0.60
CA THR A 87 -6.83 11.31 -1.71
C THR A 87 -7.68 10.05 -1.53
N CYS A 88 -9.01 10.18 -1.62
CA CYS A 88 -9.92 9.05 -1.67
C CYS A 88 -10.46 8.89 -3.10
N LEU A 89 -10.05 7.80 -3.77
CA LEU A 89 -10.46 7.47 -5.14
C LEU A 89 -11.81 6.77 -5.11
N LYS A 90 -12.83 7.42 -5.67
CA LYS A 90 -14.13 6.78 -5.89
C LYS A 90 -14.04 5.86 -7.11
N THR A 91 -14.53 4.63 -6.96
CA THR A 91 -14.50 3.62 -8.03
C THR A 91 -15.80 2.82 -8.05
N ASP A 92 -16.11 2.24 -9.21
CA ASP A 92 -17.29 1.39 -9.42
C ASP A 92 -16.94 -0.10 -9.24
N ILE A 93 -15.89 -0.42 -8.46
CA ILE A 93 -15.38 -1.79 -8.32
C ILE A 93 -16.44 -2.70 -7.71
N LYS A 94 -17.21 -2.22 -6.73
CA LYS A 94 -18.30 -2.99 -6.12
C LYS A 94 -19.30 -3.43 -7.18
N GLU A 95 -19.76 -2.50 -8.02
CA GLU A 95 -20.74 -2.77 -9.06
C GLU A 95 -20.19 -3.78 -10.08
N ILE A 96 -18.98 -3.51 -10.59
CA ILE A 96 -18.36 -4.37 -11.61
C ILE A 96 -18.13 -5.80 -11.10
N VAL A 97 -17.62 -5.95 -9.88
CA VAL A 97 -17.24 -7.26 -9.33
C VAL A 97 -18.45 -8.05 -8.85
N PHE A 98 -19.37 -7.41 -8.12
CA PHE A 98 -20.45 -8.09 -7.40
C PHE A 98 -21.80 -8.06 -8.12
N ASP A 99 -22.05 -7.06 -8.98
CA ASP A 99 -23.36 -6.92 -9.65
C ASP A 99 -23.30 -7.31 -11.13
N VAL A 100 -22.16 -7.12 -11.81
CA VAL A 100 -22.01 -7.37 -13.26
C VAL A 100 -21.33 -8.69 -13.57
N ARG A 101 -20.17 -8.94 -12.97
CA ARG A 101 -19.30 -10.07 -13.34
C ARG A 101 -19.67 -11.39 -12.66
N GLU A 102 -20.09 -11.32 -11.39
CA GLU A 102 -20.45 -12.49 -10.56
C GLU A 102 -19.44 -13.66 -10.64
N GLU A 103 -18.13 -13.36 -10.72
CA GLU A 103 -17.12 -14.42 -10.85
C GLU A 103 -17.05 -15.28 -9.58
N GLY A 104 -16.72 -16.57 -9.72
CA GLY A 104 -16.59 -17.49 -8.59
C GLY A 104 -15.51 -17.10 -7.56
N ASN A 105 -14.59 -16.19 -7.91
CA ASN A 105 -13.61 -15.62 -6.97
C ASN A 105 -13.58 -14.07 -7.07
N PRO A 106 -14.58 -13.38 -6.49
CA PRO A 106 -14.73 -11.93 -6.62
C PRO A 106 -13.57 -11.17 -5.97
N CYS A 107 -12.92 -11.75 -4.95
CA CYS A 107 -11.80 -11.14 -4.24
C CYS A 107 -10.56 -10.96 -5.14
N SER A 108 -10.30 -11.90 -6.06
CA SER A 108 -9.16 -11.81 -6.98
C SER A 108 -9.31 -10.63 -7.95
N LEU A 109 -10.50 -10.49 -8.56
CA LEU A 109 -10.81 -9.39 -9.47
C LEU A 109 -10.79 -8.05 -8.73
N CYS A 110 -11.41 -7.98 -7.54
CA CYS A 110 -11.40 -6.78 -6.70
C CYS A 110 -9.97 -6.33 -6.32
N ALA A 111 -9.08 -7.25 -5.96
CA ALA A 111 -7.68 -6.93 -5.68
C ALA A 111 -6.95 -6.37 -6.91
N LYS A 112 -7.19 -6.97 -8.09
CA LYS A 112 -6.61 -6.50 -9.36
C LYS A 112 -7.09 -5.10 -9.72
N MET A 113 -8.38 -4.83 -9.58
CA MET A 113 -8.97 -3.51 -9.89
C MET A 113 -8.50 -2.42 -8.91
N ARG A 114 -8.42 -2.73 -7.60
CA ARG A 114 -7.84 -1.80 -6.60
C ARG A 114 -6.40 -1.42 -6.95
N LYS A 115 -5.58 -2.41 -7.31
CA LYS A 115 -4.19 -2.17 -7.73
C LYS A 115 -4.14 -1.33 -9.02
N GLY A 116 -5.05 -1.56 -9.96
CA GLY A 116 -5.22 -0.74 -11.16
C GLY A 116 -5.49 0.73 -10.82
N ALA A 117 -6.51 1.00 -10.00
CA ALA A 117 -6.87 2.36 -9.59
C ALA A 117 -5.73 3.10 -8.89
N LEU A 118 -4.98 2.42 -8.01
CA LEU A 118 -3.79 2.99 -7.36
C LEU A 118 -2.69 3.32 -8.37
N ASN A 119 -2.43 2.42 -9.31
CA ASN A 119 -1.41 2.61 -10.34
C ASN A 119 -1.76 3.77 -11.30
N ASP A 120 -3.03 3.89 -11.68
CA ASP A 120 -3.50 4.99 -12.52
C ASP A 120 -3.34 6.33 -11.79
N PHE A 121 -3.73 6.39 -10.51
CA PHE A 121 -3.57 7.57 -9.67
C PHE A 121 -2.11 8.04 -9.55
N ILE A 122 -1.18 7.14 -9.20
CA ILE A 122 0.23 7.53 -9.06
C ILE A 122 0.82 7.96 -10.40
N ARG A 123 0.40 7.34 -11.51
CA ARG A 123 0.85 7.71 -12.86
C ARG A 123 0.36 9.10 -13.24
N GLU A 124 -0.90 9.41 -13.00
CA GLU A 124 -1.51 10.73 -13.26
C GLU A 124 -0.85 11.84 -12.44
N LYS A 125 -0.47 11.56 -11.20
CA LYS A 125 0.27 12.49 -10.33
C LYS A 125 1.78 12.55 -10.58
N GLY A 126 2.33 11.70 -11.45
CA GLY A 126 3.77 11.60 -11.67
C GLY A 126 4.54 11.05 -10.46
N ILE A 127 3.86 10.34 -9.55
CA ILE A 127 4.44 9.67 -8.38
C ILE A 127 5.08 8.35 -8.81
N LYS A 128 6.33 8.13 -8.42
CA LYS A 128 7.12 6.97 -8.86
C LYS A 128 7.06 5.77 -7.91
N LYS A 129 6.61 5.98 -6.67
CA LYS A 129 6.68 4.98 -5.60
C LYS A 129 5.30 4.78 -4.98
N LEU A 130 4.84 3.53 -4.96
CA LEU A 130 3.65 3.09 -4.23
C LEU A 130 4.08 2.08 -3.16
N ALA A 131 3.81 2.41 -1.90
CA ALA A 131 4.03 1.54 -0.75
C ALA A 131 2.71 0.89 -0.31
N LEU A 132 2.75 -0.42 -0.07
CA LEU A 132 1.61 -1.23 0.35
C LEU A 132 1.96 -1.96 1.65
N GLY A 133 0.99 -2.10 2.54
CA GLY A 133 1.17 -2.65 3.90
C GLY A 133 1.32 -4.18 3.98
N HIS A 134 1.93 -4.83 3.00
CA HIS A 134 2.19 -6.28 3.08
C HIS A 134 3.31 -6.56 4.08
N HIS A 135 3.11 -7.54 4.95
CA HIS A 135 4.02 -7.94 6.02
C HIS A 135 4.51 -9.38 5.86
N PHE A 136 5.26 -9.86 6.85
CA PHE A 136 5.91 -11.17 6.80
C PHE A 136 4.91 -12.33 6.62
N ASP A 137 3.79 -12.31 7.33
CA ASP A 137 2.80 -13.40 7.22
C ASP A 137 2.21 -13.48 5.80
N ASP A 138 1.95 -12.35 5.12
CA ASP A 138 1.51 -12.35 3.71
C ASP A 138 2.53 -13.06 2.80
N ALA A 139 3.83 -12.87 3.08
CA ALA A 139 4.91 -13.51 2.32
C ALA A 139 4.92 -15.02 2.55
N VAL A 140 4.73 -15.45 3.80
CA VAL A 140 4.60 -16.87 4.17
C VAL A 140 3.37 -17.48 3.51
N GLU A 141 2.22 -16.83 3.59
CA GLU A 141 0.98 -17.29 2.96
C GLU A 141 1.14 -17.42 1.45
N THR A 142 1.68 -16.39 0.79
CA THR A 142 1.93 -16.41 -0.66
C THR A 142 2.89 -17.53 -1.06
N PHE A 143 3.94 -17.74 -0.27
CA PHE A 143 4.90 -18.82 -0.49
C PHE A 143 4.26 -20.20 -0.35
N MET A 144 3.47 -20.40 0.71
CA MET A 144 2.77 -21.66 0.96
C MET A 144 1.72 -21.95 -0.11
N MET A 145 0.97 -20.94 -0.57
CA MET A 145 0.03 -21.08 -1.68
C MET A 145 0.75 -21.49 -2.98
N SER A 146 1.86 -20.82 -3.31
CA SER A 146 2.66 -21.13 -4.51
C SER A 146 3.23 -22.55 -4.45
N LEU A 147 3.71 -22.98 -3.29
CA LEU A 147 4.27 -24.32 -3.10
C LEU A 147 3.20 -25.41 -3.18
N LEU A 148 2.08 -25.25 -2.48
CA LEU A 148 1.08 -26.30 -2.32
C LEU A 148 0.11 -26.40 -3.50
N LEU A 149 -0.28 -25.28 -4.10
CA LEU A 149 -1.27 -25.26 -5.18
C LEU A 149 -0.63 -25.34 -6.57
N GLU A 150 0.64 -24.94 -6.71
CA GLU A 150 1.31 -24.85 -8.01
C GLU A 150 2.61 -25.64 -8.08
N GLY A 151 3.15 -26.13 -6.95
CA GLY A 151 4.45 -26.82 -6.91
C GLY A 151 5.65 -25.89 -7.15
N ARG A 152 5.53 -24.59 -6.88
CA ARG A 152 6.57 -23.58 -7.16
C ARG A 152 7.15 -22.98 -5.88
N LEU A 153 8.48 -22.85 -5.84
CA LEU A 153 9.19 -22.07 -4.81
C LEU A 153 9.16 -20.58 -5.21
N ASN A 154 8.07 -19.88 -4.90
CA ASN A 154 7.85 -18.50 -5.33
C ASN A 154 7.16 -17.65 -4.25
N CYS A 155 7.46 -16.35 -4.20
CA CYS A 155 6.82 -15.37 -3.34
C CYS A 155 6.86 -13.97 -4.00
N PHE A 156 6.11 -13.00 -3.49
CA PHE A 156 6.19 -11.62 -3.98
C PHE A 156 7.55 -11.00 -3.66
N ARG A 157 7.98 -10.07 -4.51
CA ARG A 157 9.25 -9.34 -4.34
C ARG A 157 9.02 -8.08 -3.50
N PRO A 158 10.01 -7.65 -2.68
CA PRO A 158 9.94 -6.40 -1.92
C PRO A 158 9.74 -5.15 -2.81
N VAL A 159 10.27 -5.19 -4.03
CA VAL A 159 10.08 -4.15 -5.05
C VAL A 159 9.58 -4.81 -6.33
N THR A 160 8.53 -4.24 -6.90
CA THR A 160 7.96 -4.63 -8.20
C THR A 160 7.85 -3.38 -9.07
N TYR A 161 8.17 -3.51 -10.35
CA TYR A 161 8.06 -2.42 -11.32
C TYR A 161 6.80 -2.59 -12.16
N LEU A 162 6.19 -1.48 -12.54
CA LEU A 162 5.10 -1.46 -13.52
C LEU A 162 5.73 -1.48 -14.92
N ASP A 163 6.14 -2.67 -15.36
CA ASP A 163 6.88 -2.92 -16.61
C ASP A 163 5.96 -3.18 -17.81
N ARG A 164 4.66 -3.38 -17.57
CA ARG A 164 3.64 -3.62 -18.59
C ARG A 164 2.48 -2.64 -18.40
N SER A 165 2.48 -1.61 -19.22
CA SER A 165 1.35 -0.71 -19.51
C SER A 165 0.63 -1.18 -20.76
#